data_AF-A0A9W9KRI6-F1
#
_entry.id   AF-A0A9W9KRI6-F1
#
_cell.length_a   1.000
_cell.length_b   1.000
_cell.length_c   1.000
_cell.angle_alpha   90.00
_cell.angle_beta   90.00
_cell.angle_gamma   90.00
#
_symmetry.space_group_name_H-M   'P 1'
#
loop_
_entity.id
_entity.type
_entity.pdbx_description
1 polymer ?
#
loop_
_entity_poly.entity_id
_entity_poly.type
_entity_poly.pdbx_seq_one_letter_code
_entity_poly.pdbx_strand_id
1 'polypeptide(L)'
;MSAACIIPHVDPLADAPLRLEIAKEYDPLVLQFLVNGMREQPIAFAQSQKTVFIHPDLYTSGLPDSIQELHGLCRLHAKATQKRNTSSLRPLLCQKFADLYRQLSHAATFEELLGCSQALILIKAMIILGEDDDQTPYSEAVSYILAGIAGRLWHQAPIQLPQNLSPRHAWILAESVRRTIIMAFLLRSVYSLKTRKYSVRTPFVDALPFDVRTYLWDEGTEQT
;
A
#
# COMPACT_ATOMS: atom_id res chain seq x y z
N MET A 1 50.39 38.12 0.62
CA MET A 1 49.09 38.03 1.31
C MET A 1 47.98 38.43 0.36
N SER A 2 47.24 37.46 -0.17
CA SER A 2 45.76 37.43 -0.13
C SER A 2 45.33 36.13 -0.80
N ALA A 3 44.77 35.23 0.02
CA ALA A 3 44.14 34.00 -0.42
C ALA A 3 42.70 34.31 -0.85
N ALA A 4 42.27 33.79 -2.00
CA ALA A 4 40.87 33.75 -2.39
C ALA A 4 40.54 32.34 -2.87
N CYS A 5 39.90 31.62 -1.95
CA CYS A 5 39.04 30.44 -2.06
C CYS A 5 38.82 29.89 -3.48
N ILE A 6 39.46 28.75 -3.77
CA ILE A 6 39.01 27.83 -4.82
C ILE A 6 37.78 27.12 -4.26
N ILE A 7 36.59 27.48 -4.73
CA ILE A 7 35.38 26.69 -4.49
C ILE A 7 35.52 25.43 -5.34
N PRO A 8 35.53 24.21 -4.76
CA PRO A 8 35.52 23.01 -5.56
C PRO A 8 34.18 22.94 -6.30
N HIS A 9 34.25 22.82 -7.62
CA HIS A 9 33.11 22.45 -8.46
C HIS A 9 32.72 21.02 -8.08
N VAL A 10 31.74 20.88 -7.20
CA VAL A 10 31.14 19.58 -6.88
C VAL A 10 30.22 19.23 -8.03
N ASP A 11 30.63 18.24 -8.84
CA ASP A 11 29.75 17.64 -9.84
C ASP A 11 28.47 17.12 -9.15
N PRO A 12 27.26 17.54 -9.55
CA PRO A 12 26.02 17.15 -8.87
C PRO A 12 25.62 15.67 -9.07
N LEU A 13 26.45 14.86 -9.73
CA LEU A 13 26.09 13.53 -10.21
C LEU A 13 26.75 12.37 -9.46
N ALA A 14 27.59 12.63 -8.46
CA ALA A 14 28.42 11.58 -7.85
C ALA A 14 27.76 10.75 -6.74
N ASP A 15 26.54 11.07 -6.28
CA ASP A 15 25.95 10.36 -5.13
C ASP A 15 24.43 10.16 -5.20
N ALA A 16 23.86 10.19 -6.40
CA ALA A 16 22.51 9.66 -6.57
C ALA A 16 22.61 8.12 -6.52
N PRO A 17 21.99 7.43 -5.54
CA PRO A 17 22.01 5.97 -5.53
C PRO A 17 21.50 5.47 -6.87
N LEU A 18 22.25 4.58 -7.51
CA LEU A 18 21.87 3.94 -8.76
C LEU A 18 20.47 3.36 -8.59
N ARG A 19 19.45 4.08 -9.10
CA ARG A 19 18.11 3.52 -9.22
C ARG A 19 18.19 2.48 -10.33
N LEU A 20 18.52 1.26 -9.95
CA LEU A 20 18.44 0.09 -10.80
C LEU A 20 16.95 -0.15 -11.11
N GLU A 21 16.46 0.55 -12.12
CA GLU A 21 15.10 0.40 -12.62
C GLU A 21 15.10 -0.62 -13.75
N ILE A 22 14.75 -1.87 -13.44
CA ILE A 22 14.55 -2.88 -14.46
C ILE A 22 13.15 -2.68 -15.02
N ALA A 23 13.06 -2.10 -16.22
CA ALA A 23 11.83 -2.01 -16.97
C ALA A 23 11.37 -3.42 -17.34
N LYS A 24 10.18 -3.80 -16.86
CA LYS A 24 9.57 -5.08 -17.19
C LYS A 24 8.18 -4.86 -17.79
N GLU A 25 8.03 -5.35 -19.00
CA GLU A 25 6.74 -5.49 -19.68
C GLU A 25 6.06 -6.78 -19.24
N TYR A 26 4.74 -6.78 -19.27
CA TYR A 26 3.92 -7.93 -18.90
C TYR A 26 2.89 -8.21 -19.98
N ASP A 27 2.56 -9.49 -20.14
CA ASP A 27 1.45 -9.91 -20.99
C ASP A 27 0.16 -9.16 -20.59
N PRO A 28 -0.64 -8.67 -21.56
CA PRO A 28 -1.90 -7.97 -21.28
C PRO A 28 -2.86 -8.72 -20.35
N LEU A 29 -2.91 -10.06 -20.42
CA LEU A 29 -3.73 -10.90 -19.55
C LEU A 29 -3.23 -10.86 -18.10
N VAL A 30 -1.91 -10.86 -17.91
CA VAL A 30 -1.30 -10.73 -16.58
C VAL A 30 -1.59 -9.34 -16.01
N LEU A 31 -1.49 -8.28 -16.83
CA LEU A 31 -1.86 -6.94 -16.40
C LEU A 31 -3.34 -6.85 -16.00
N GLN A 32 -4.24 -7.41 -16.81
CA GLN A 32 -5.67 -7.43 -16.51
C GLN A 32 -5.96 -8.19 -15.21
N PHE A 33 -5.34 -9.35 -15.01
CA PHE A 33 -5.44 -10.13 -13.79
C PHE A 33 -5.00 -9.30 -12.56
N LEU A 34 -3.86 -8.62 -12.64
CA LEU A 34 -3.36 -7.78 -11.55
C LEU A 34 -4.25 -6.58 -11.27
N VAL A 35 -4.73 -5.88 -12.31
CA VAL A 35 -5.66 -4.76 -12.16
C VAL A 35 -6.96 -5.20 -11.50
N ASN A 36 -7.52 -6.33 -11.94
CA ASN A 36 -8.76 -6.87 -11.38
C ASN A 36 -8.55 -7.30 -9.91
N GLY A 37 -7.48 -8.02 -9.61
CA GLY A 37 -7.16 -8.41 -8.23
C GLY A 37 -7.00 -7.22 -7.29
N MET A 38 -6.44 -6.10 -7.76
CA MET A 38 -6.35 -4.86 -6.97
C MET A 38 -7.69 -4.14 -6.81
N ARG A 39 -8.55 -4.15 -7.84
CA ARG A 39 -9.91 -3.58 -7.79
C ARG A 39 -10.85 -4.37 -6.87
N GLU A 40 -10.59 -5.66 -6.68
CA GLU A 40 -11.39 -6.51 -5.78
C GLU A 40 -11.10 -6.23 -4.31
N GLN A 41 -9.91 -5.72 -3.94
CA GLN A 41 -9.55 -5.56 -2.52
C GLN A 41 -10.49 -4.62 -1.74
N PRO A 42 -10.87 -3.43 -2.25
CA PRO A 42 -11.84 -2.58 -1.57
C PRO A 42 -13.22 -3.25 -1.45
N ILE A 43 -13.63 -4.06 -2.42
CA ILE A 43 -14.91 -4.77 -2.43
C ILE A 43 -14.90 -5.90 -1.38
N ALA A 44 -13.83 -6.69 -1.34
CA ALA A 44 -13.62 -7.73 -0.35
C ALA A 44 -13.64 -7.13 1.07
N PHE A 45 -12.91 -6.04 1.28
CA PHE A 45 -12.89 -5.35 2.57
C PHE A 45 -14.28 -4.85 2.99
N ALA A 46 -15.06 -4.30 2.05
CA ALA A 46 -16.42 -3.85 2.32
C ALA A 46 -17.33 -4.98 2.85
N GLN A 47 -17.13 -6.21 2.37
CA GLN A 47 -17.98 -7.36 2.66
C GLN A 47 -17.57 -8.09 3.94
N SER A 48 -16.28 -8.33 4.13
CA SER A 48 -15.78 -9.22 5.18
C SER A 48 -14.78 -8.59 6.15
N GLN A 49 -14.44 -7.30 5.97
CA GLN A 49 -13.34 -6.64 6.69
C GLN A 49 -12.00 -7.40 6.57
N LYS A 50 -11.87 -8.25 5.54
CA LYS A 50 -10.67 -9.04 5.26
C LYS A 50 -10.21 -8.74 3.84
N THR A 51 -8.90 -8.64 3.66
CA THR A 51 -8.22 -8.60 2.35
C THR A 51 -7.03 -9.54 2.37
N VAL A 52 -6.25 -9.56 1.28
CA VAL A 52 -4.97 -10.29 1.25
C VAL A 52 -3.90 -9.68 2.15
N PHE A 53 -4.14 -8.51 2.77
CA PHE A 53 -3.17 -7.78 3.61
C PHE A 53 -3.77 -7.14 4.87
N ILE A 54 -5.09 -7.25 5.08
CA ILE A 54 -5.81 -6.85 6.29
C ILE A 54 -6.51 -8.08 6.84
N HIS A 55 -6.12 -8.51 8.05
CA HIS A 55 -6.71 -9.66 8.73
C HIS A 55 -7.76 -9.20 9.75
N PRO A 56 -8.93 -9.87 9.86
CA PRO A 56 -9.96 -9.49 10.83
C PRO A 56 -9.47 -9.56 12.28
N ASP A 57 -8.69 -10.60 12.62
CA ASP A 57 -8.12 -10.76 13.97
C ASP A 57 -6.97 -9.79 14.29
N LEU A 58 -6.56 -8.92 13.36
CA LEU A 58 -5.50 -7.93 13.63
C LEU A 58 -5.95 -6.90 14.68
N TYR A 59 -7.25 -6.60 14.72
CA TYR A 59 -7.84 -5.52 15.51
C TYR A 59 -8.90 -6.03 16.50
N THR A 60 -8.60 -7.14 17.19
CA THR A 60 -9.50 -7.77 18.17
C THR A 60 -9.82 -6.85 19.36
N SER A 61 -8.92 -5.94 19.71
CA SER A 61 -9.13 -4.92 20.75
C SER A 61 -9.91 -3.69 20.27
N GLY A 62 -10.28 -3.64 18.99
CA GLY A 62 -10.97 -2.51 18.35
C GLY A 62 -10.24 -2.03 17.10
N LEU A 63 -10.99 -1.72 16.04
CA LEU A 63 -10.44 -1.18 14.80
C LEU A 63 -9.93 0.25 15.01
N PRO A 64 -8.72 0.61 14.52
CA PRO A 64 -8.30 2.00 14.44
C PRO A 64 -9.29 2.83 13.63
N ASP A 65 -9.45 4.11 13.99
CA ASP A 65 -10.39 5.02 13.31
C ASP A 65 -10.18 5.04 11.79
N SER A 66 -8.93 5.00 11.34
CA SER A 66 -8.57 4.95 9.91
C SER A 66 -9.15 3.73 9.20
N ILE A 67 -9.22 2.58 9.86
CA ILE A 67 -9.76 1.32 9.32
C ILE A 67 -11.30 1.32 9.39
N GLN A 68 -11.89 1.91 10.43
CA GLN A 68 -13.34 2.06 10.53
C GLN A 68 -13.89 2.98 9.42
N GLU A 69 -13.29 4.16 9.24
CA GLU A 69 -13.66 5.09 8.17
C GLU A 69 -13.46 4.47 6.79
N LEU A 70 -12.36 3.75 6.60
CA LEU A 70 -12.08 3.01 5.37
C LEU A 70 -13.18 2.00 5.04
N HIS A 71 -13.69 1.25 6.03
CA HIS A 71 -14.75 0.27 5.80
C HIS A 71 -16.00 0.94 5.22
N GLY A 72 -16.38 2.10 5.74
CA GLY A 72 -17.48 2.92 5.20
C GLY A 72 -17.25 3.35 3.75
N LEU A 73 -16.04 3.85 3.44
CA LEU A 73 -15.67 4.25 2.08
C LEU A 73 -15.68 3.06 1.10
N CYS A 74 -15.15 1.92 1.50
CA CYS A 74 -15.16 0.69 0.72
C CYS A 74 -16.60 0.22 0.41
N ARG A 75 -17.52 0.32 1.38
CA ARG A 75 -18.95 0.02 1.15
C ARG A 75 -19.62 0.99 0.17
N LEU A 76 -19.30 2.28 0.27
CA LEU A 76 -19.79 3.28 -0.70
C LEU A 76 -19.25 2.98 -2.10
N HIS A 77 -17.94 2.68 -2.20
CA HIS A 77 -17.30 2.31 -3.46
C HIS A 77 -17.92 1.06 -4.08
N ALA A 78 -18.09 -0.02 -3.32
CA ALA A 78 -18.72 -1.25 -3.82
C ALA A 78 -20.12 -1.00 -4.40
N LYS A 79 -20.93 -0.16 -3.72
CA LYS A 79 -22.25 0.25 -4.23
C LYS A 79 -22.17 1.12 -5.48
N ALA A 80 -21.20 2.03 -5.56
CA ALA A 80 -21.00 2.89 -6.71
C ALA A 80 -20.53 2.12 -7.95
N THR A 81 -19.65 1.12 -7.77
CA THR A 81 -19.20 0.21 -8.83
C THR A 81 -20.37 -0.60 -9.40
N GLN A 82 -21.24 -1.13 -8.54
CA GLN A 82 -22.47 -1.82 -8.98
C GLN A 82 -23.39 -0.92 -9.82
N LYS A 83 -23.42 0.38 -9.52
CA LYS A 83 -24.25 1.37 -10.22
C LYS A 83 -23.51 2.09 -11.37
N ARG A 84 -22.25 1.73 -11.67
CA ARG A 84 -21.37 2.42 -12.64
C ARG A 84 -21.32 3.94 -12.44
N ASN A 85 -21.23 4.38 -11.18
CA ASN A 85 -21.19 5.81 -10.81
C ASN A 85 -20.01 6.11 -9.85
N THR A 86 -18.82 5.59 -10.17
CA THR A 86 -17.63 5.73 -9.32
C THR A 86 -17.04 7.14 -9.33
N SER A 87 -17.27 7.92 -10.39
CA SER A 87 -16.78 9.30 -10.53
C SER A 87 -17.24 10.22 -9.40
N SER A 88 -18.47 10.03 -8.91
CA SER A 88 -19.06 10.81 -7.82
C SER A 88 -18.30 10.71 -6.49
N LEU A 89 -17.57 9.62 -6.25
CA LEU A 89 -16.83 9.38 -5.00
C LEU A 89 -15.41 9.92 -5.00
N ARG A 90 -14.86 10.27 -6.17
CA ARG A 90 -13.45 10.65 -6.30
C ARG A 90 -13.06 11.86 -5.42
N PRO A 91 -13.84 12.96 -5.34
CA PRO A 91 -13.50 14.09 -4.48
C PRO A 91 -13.40 13.70 -3.00
N LEU A 92 -14.35 12.88 -2.52
CA LEU A 92 -14.38 12.37 -1.15
C LEU A 92 -13.16 11.49 -0.86
N LEU A 93 -12.82 10.58 -1.79
CA LEU A 93 -11.65 9.71 -1.66
C LEU A 93 -10.35 10.52 -1.63
N CYS A 94 -10.21 11.53 -2.48
CA CYS A 94 -9.03 12.41 -2.50
C CYS A 94 -8.88 13.20 -1.20
N GLN A 95 -9.98 13.74 -0.67
CA GLN A 95 -9.98 14.44 0.61
C GLN A 95 -9.54 13.51 1.74
N LYS A 96 -10.17 12.34 1.85
CA LYS A 96 -9.84 11.35 2.89
C LYS A 96 -8.42 10.80 2.76
N PHE A 97 -7.93 10.63 1.54
CA PHE A 97 -6.53 10.29 1.31
C PHE A 97 -5.59 11.34 1.90
N ALA A 98 -5.83 12.63 1.65
CA ALA A 98 -4.99 13.70 2.15
C ALA A 98 -4.98 13.76 3.69
N ASP A 99 -6.13 13.58 4.32
CA ASP A 99 -6.25 13.57 5.78
C ASP A 99 -5.51 12.40 6.41
N LEU A 100 -5.73 11.17 5.90
CA LEU A 100 -5.02 9.97 6.36
C LEU A 100 -3.51 10.03 6.10
N TYR A 101 -3.09 10.68 5.01
CA TYR A 101 -1.66 10.81 4.69
C TYR A 101 -0.96 11.77 5.67
N ARG A 102 -1.65 12.82 6.13
CA ARG A 102 -1.17 13.65 7.24
C ARG A 102 -1.11 12.84 8.53
N GLN A 103 -2.16 12.07 8.86
CA GLN A 103 -2.19 11.23 10.05
C GLN A 103 -1.05 10.20 10.06
N LEU A 104 -0.75 9.55 8.93
CA LEU A 104 0.38 8.63 8.79
C LEU A 104 1.71 9.25 9.25
N SER A 105 1.92 10.54 8.93
CA SER A 105 3.13 11.27 9.30
C SER A 105 3.24 11.50 10.81
N HIS A 106 2.12 11.50 11.52
CA HIS A 106 2.00 11.76 12.96
C HIS A 106 1.51 10.55 13.76
N ALA A 107 1.52 9.34 13.18
CA ALA A 107 1.10 8.12 13.87
C ALA A 107 1.90 7.94 15.16
N ALA A 108 1.21 7.82 16.30
CA ALA A 108 1.79 7.71 17.62
C ALA A 108 2.18 6.26 17.94
N THR A 109 1.47 5.29 17.36
CA THR A 109 1.71 3.86 17.53
C THR A 109 2.00 3.17 16.20
N PHE A 110 2.61 1.99 16.28
CA PHE A 110 2.87 1.19 15.08
C PHE A 110 1.56 0.64 14.47
N GLU A 111 0.58 0.34 15.31
CA GLU A 111 -0.76 -0.10 14.92
C GLU A 111 -1.50 0.99 14.14
N GLU A 112 -1.41 2.25 14.58
CA GLU A 112 -1.91 3.41 13.84
C GLU A 112 -1.20 3.59 12.49
N LEU A 113 0.13 3.45 12.47
CA LEU A 113 0.93 3.50 11.25
C LEU A 113 0.47 2.43 10.24
N LEU A 114 0.31 1.18 10.71
CA LEU A 114 -0.16 0.06 9.90
C LEU A 114 -1.58 0.31 9.39
N GLY A 115 -2.50 0.71 10.26
CA GLY A 115 -3.88 0.98 9.90
C GLY A 115 -4.01 2.10 8.87
N CYS A 116 -3.31 3.22 9.07
CA CYS A 116 -3.27 4.31 8.10
C CYS A 116 -2.68 3.87 6.76
N SER A 117 -1.60 3.08 6.78
CA SER A 117 -0.98 2.56 5.57
C SER A 117 -1.93 1.68 4.76
N GLN A 118 -2.61 0.75 5.44
CA GLN A 118 -3.61 -0.13 4.83
C GLN A 118 -4.77 0.68 4.21
N ALA A 119 -5.29 1.66 4.94
CA ALA A 119 -6.34 2.56 4.46
C ALA A 119 -5.92 3.36 3.23
N LEU A 120 -4.73 3.94 3.25
CA LEU A 120 -4.18 4.70 2.14
C LEU A 120 -4.01 3.85 0.88
N ILE A 121 -3.56 2.60 1.01
CA ILE A 121 -3.40 1.68 -0.13
C ILE A 121 -4.76 1.37 -0.77
N LEU A 122 -5.77 1.02 0.02
CA LEU A 122 -7.12 0.75 -0.52
C LEU A 122 -7.75 2.00 -1.15
N ILE A 123 -7.65 3.16 -0.50
CA ILE A 123 -8.15 4.42 -1.08
C ILE A 123 -7.44 4.74 -2.38
N LYS A 124 -6.11 4.56 -2.44
CA LYS A 124 -5.35 4.82 -3.66
C LYS A 124 -5.75 3.85 -4.78
N ALA A 125 -6.00 2.58 -4.47
CA ALA A 125 -6.52 1.62 -5.44
C ALA A 125 -7.86 2.05 -6.02
N MET A 126 -8.80 2.51 -5.17
CA MET A 126 -10.10 3.04 -5.61
C MET A 126 -9.96 4.27 -6.53
N ILE A 127 -8.98 5.15 -6.26
CA ILE A 127 -8.75 6.37 -7.07
C ILE A 127 -8.12 6.03 -8.43
N ILE A 128 -6.99 5.31 -8.45
CA ILE A 128 -6.17 5.16 -9.66
C ILE A 128 -6.64 4.03 -10.58
N LEU A 129 -7.43 3.09 -10.05
CA LEU A 129 -7.99 1.97 -10.82
C LEU A 129 -9.47 2.18 -11.16
N GLY A 130 -10.06 3.33 -10.88
CA GLY A 130 -11.43 3.67 -11.29
C GLY A 130 -11.66 3.54 -12.80
N GLU A 131 -12.92 3.32 -13.19
CA GLU A 131 -13.33 3.02 -14.58
C GLU A 131 -13.09 4.19 -15.54
N ASP A 132 -13.08 5.43 -15.06
CA ASP A 132 -12.95 6.64 -15.89
C ASP A 132 -11.50 7.06 -16.19
N ASP A 133 -10.49 6.33 -15.67
CA ASP A 133 -9.11 6.84 -15.56
C ASP A 133 -8.12 6.27 -16.61
N ASP A 134 -8.61 5.60 -17.66
CA ASP A 134 -7.73 4.97 -18.67
C ASP A 134 -6.89 5.96 -19.49
N GLN A 135 -7.12 7.27 -19.35
CA GLN A 135 -6.35 8.34 -20.00
C GLN A 135 -5.56 9.24 -19.05
N THR A 136 -5.53 8.96 -17.74
CA THR A 136 -4.77 9.80 -16.81
C THR A 136 -3.27 9.56 -16.99
N PRO A 137 -2.47 10.62 -17.25
CA PRO A 137 -1.04 10.47 -17.42
C PRO A 137 -0.38 9.95 -16.15
N TYR A 138 0.70 9.19 -16.32
CA TYR A 138 1.48 8.71 -15.20
C TYR A 138 2.01 9.88 -14.35
N SER A 139 1.88 9.76 -13.03
CA SER A 139 2.38 10.72 -12.05
C SER A 139 3.42 10.06 -11.16
N GLU A 140 4.66 10.58 -11.18
CA GLU A 140 5.71 10.12 -10.27
C GLU A 140 5.33 10.33 -8.80
N ALA A 141 4.52 11.34 -8.49
CA ALA A 141 4.04 11.57 -7.13
C ALA A 141 3.25 10.36 -6.57
N VAL A 142 2.42 9.71 -7.40
CA VAL A 142 1.68 8.50 -6.98
C VAL A 142 2.64 7.36 -6.65
N SER A 143 3.65 7.16 -7.50
CA SER A 143 4.71 6.17 -7.32
C SER A 143 5.51 6.42 -6.03
N TYR A 144 5.91 7.68 -5.79
CA TYR A 144 6.62 8.07 -4.58
C TYR A 144 5.81 7.90 -3.31
N ILE A 145 4.52 8.24 -3.35
CA ILE A 145 3.65 8.07 -2.19
C ILE A 145 3.52 6.59 -1.82
N LEU A 146 3.28 5.70 -2.79
CA LEU A 146 3.15 4.26 -2.52
C LEU A 146 4.46 3.65 -2.01
N ALA A 147 5.59 4.01 -2.61
CA ALA A 147 6.91 3.60 -2.12
C ALA A 147 7.22 4.17 -0.73
N GLY A 148 6.80 5.42 -0.46
CA GLY A 148 6.98 6.09 0.82
C GLY A 148 6.18 5.43 1.95
N ILE A 149 4.93 5.03 1.69
CA ILE A 149 4.10 4.26 2.64
C ILE A 149 4.80 2.95 3.00
N ALA A 150 5.23 2.18 1.99
CA ALA A 150 5.96 0.92 2.20
C ALA A 150 7.29 1.13 2.96
N GLY A 151 8.03 2.18 2.58
CA GLY A 151 9.29 2.55 3.21
C GLY A 151 9.10 2.88 4.68
N ARG A 152 8.09 3.68 5.05
CA ARG A 152 7.84 4.01 6.46
C ARG A 152 7.48 2.78 7.28
N LEU A 153 6.61 1.91 6.76
CA LEU A 153 6.29 0.64 7.43
C LEU A 153 7.52 -0.22 7.67
N TRP A 154 8.39 -0.34 6.66
CA TRP A 154 9.64 -1.09 6.78
C TRP A 154 10.57 -0.50 7.84
N HIS A 155 10.83 0.81 7.78
CA HIS A 155 11.78 1.47 8.70
C HIS A 155 11.29 1.54 10.14
N GLN A 156 9.97 1.61 10.35
CA GLN A 156 9.36 1.70 11.67
C GLN A 156 8.85 0.34 12.17
N ALA A 157 9.02 -0.73 11.40
CA ALA A 157 8.66 -2.08 11.84
C ALA A 157 9.43 -2.41 13.12
N PRO A 158 8.73 -2.89 14.16
CA PRO A 158 9.39 -3.21 15.42
C PRO A 158 10.39 -4.35 15.20
N ILE A 159 11.62 -4.17 15.69
CA ILE A 159 12.68 -5.20 15.62
C ILE A 159 12.27 -6.45 16.42
N GLN A 160 11.52 -6.23 17.50
CA GLN A 160 10.93 -7.28 18.34
C GLN A 160 9.45 -6.98 18.54
N LEU A 161 8.60 -7.98 18.33
CA LEU A 161 7.17 -7.85 18.59
C LEU A 161 6.91 -7.71 20.10
N PRO A 162 5.84 -7.02 20.51
CA PRO A 162 5.47 -6.90 21.91
C PRO A 162 5.33 -8.28 22.58
N GLN A 163 6.01 -8.47 23.72
CA GLN A 163 6.05 -9.76 24.43
C GLN A 163 4.70 -10.20 25.02
N ASN A 164 3.76 -9.27 25.14
CA ASN A 164 2.40 -9.53 25.61
C ASN A 164 1.47 -10.10 24.53
N LEU A 165 1.90 -10.16 23.26
CA LEU A 165 1.10 -10.77 22.20
C LEU A 165 1.18 -12.29 22.27
N SER A 166 0.02 -12.95 22.12
CA SER A 166 0.00 -14.39 21.85
C SER A 166 0.78 -14.70 20.55
N PRO A 167 1.38 -15.90 20.40
CA PRO A 167 2.11 -16.28 19.18
C PRO A 167 1.31 -16.08 17.90
N ARG A 168 0.00 -16.38 17.91
CA ARG A 168 -0.90 -16.16 16.76
C ARG A 168 -1.06 -14.68 16.43
N HIS A 169 -1.34 -13.82 17.42
CA HIS A 169 -1.49 -12.39 17.18
C HIS A 169 -0.17 -11.74 16.71
N ALA A 170 0.96 -12.15 17.29
CA ALA A 170 2.29 -11.73 16.86
C ALA A 170 2.55 -12.09 15.38
N TRP A 171 2.21 -13.32 14.97
CA TRP A 171 2.32 -13.75 13.58
C TRP A 171 1.39 -12.94 12.66
N ILE A 172 0.10 -12.77 13.01
CA ILE A 172 -0.86 -11.99 12.21
C ILE A 172 -0.40 -10.55 12.02
N LEU A 173 0.13 -9.92 13.06
CA LEU A 173 0.67 -8.56 12.98
C LEU A 173 1.85 -8.48 12.00
N ALA A 174 2.85 -9.34 12.16
CA ALA A 174 4.02 -9.37 11.28
C ALA A 174 3.65 -9.69 9.82
N GLU A 175 2.72 -10.62 9.62
CA GLU A 175 2.21 -11.02 8.33
C GLU A 175 1.43 -9.88 7.64
N SER A 176 0.60 -9.17 8.41
CA SER A 176 -0.15 -8.00 7.93
C SER A 176 0.79 -6.89 7.49
N VAL A 177 1.85 -6.60 8.25
CA VAL A 177 2.87 -5.59 7.88
C VAL A 177 3.51 -5.96 6.55
N ARG A 178 4.00 -7.19 6.43
CA ARG A 178 4.71 -7.64 5.23
C ARG A 178 3.81 -7.63 4.00
N ARG A 179 2.58 -8.15 4.12
CA ARG A 179 1.58 -8.13 3.04
C ARG A 179 1.20 -6.71 2.66
N THR A 180 1.11 -5.79 3.61
CA THR A 180 0.85 -4.36 3.35
C THR A 180 1.97 -3.72 2.54
N ILE A 181 3.24 -3.99 2.90
CA ILE A 181 4.42 -3.53 2.13
C ILE A 181 4.38 -4.07 0.70
N ILE A 182 4.13 -5.37 0.53
CA ILE A 182 4.02 -6.02 -0.78
C ILE A 182 2.91 -5.39 -1.61
N MET A 183 1.74 -5.16 -1.01
CA MET A 183 0.58 -4.59 -1.69
C MET A 183 0.78 -3.13 -2.11
N ALA A 184 1.52 -2.34 -1.33
CA ALA A 184 1.90 -0.98 -1.73
C ALA A 184 2.79 -0.99 -2.99
N PHE A 185 3.79 -1.85 -3.05
CA PHE A 185 4.63 -2.01 -4.24
C PHE A 185 3.86 -2.63 -5.42
N LEU A 186 2.98 -3.60 -5.17
CA LEU A 186 2.15 -4.19 -6.20
C LEU A 186 1.22 -3.16 -6.83
N LEU A 187 0.54 -2.34 -6.02
CA LEU A 187 -0.29 -1.24 -6.51
C LEU A 187 0.52 -0.23 -7.33
N ARG A 188 1.72 0.11 -6.88
CA ARG A 188 2.65 0.98 -7.62
C ARG A 188 3.00 0.37 -8.98
N SER A 189 3.27 -0.92 -9.02
CA SER A 189 3.58 -1.64 -10.25
C SER A 189 2.39 -1.69 -11.20
N VAL A 190 1.18 -2.00 -10.70
CA VAL A 190 -0.06 -2.02 -11.48
C VAL A 190 -0.36 -0.64 -12.06
N TYR A 191 -0.22 0.41 -11.26
CA TYR A 191 -0.38 1.79 -11.72
C TYR A 191 0.58 2.11 -12.88
N SER A 192 1.86 1.85 -12.69
CA SER A 192 2.90 2.03 -13.71
C SER A 192 2.60 1.28 -15.00
N LEU A 193 2.22 0.00 -14.90
CA LEU A 193 1.88 -0.80 -16.08
C LEU A 193 0.64 -0.29 -16.80
N LYS A 194 -0.39 0.14 -16.06
CA LYS A 194 -1.61 0.69 -16.62
C LYS A 194 -1.33 1.96 -17.43
N THR A 195 -0.54 2.88 -16.88
CA THR A 195 -0.35 4.24 -17.45
C THR A 195 0.83 4.36 -18.42
N ARG A 196 1.89 3.55 -18.26
CA ARG A 196 3.13 3.66 -19.07
C ARG A 196 3.65 2.32 -19.61
N LYS A 197 2.89 1.22 -19.48
CA LYS A 197 3.15 -0.12 -20.06
C LYS A 197 4.37 -0.88 -19.53
N TYR A 198 5.20 -0.28 -18.68
CA TYR A 198 6.26 -0.97 -17.95
C TYR A 198 6.14 -0.73 -16.45
N SER A 199 6.72 -1.63 -15.65
CA SER A 199 6.92 -1.43 -14.22
C SER A 199 8.39 -1.34 -13.88
N VAL A 200 8.70 -0.62 -12.81
CA VAL A 200 10.02 -0.62 -12.19
C VAL A 200 9.99 -1.64 -11.07
N ARG A 201 10.72 -2.74 -11.22
CA ARG A 201 10.86 -3.76 -10.17
C ARG A 201 11.88 -3.30 -9.15
N THR A 202 11.51 -3.21 -7.88
CA THR A 202 12.46 -3.04 -6.78
C THR A 202 12.88 -4.42 -6.27
N PRO A 203 14.18 -4.79 -6.31
CA PRO A 203 14.67 -6.09 -5.82
C PRO A 203 14.26 -6.38 -4.37
N PHE A 204 14.01 -5.31 -3.61
CA PHE A 204 13.50 -5.36 -2.24
C PHE A 204 12.24 -6.25 -2.09
N VAL A 205 11.27 -6.17 -3.02
CA VAL A 205 10.04 -6.97 -2.90
C VAL A 205 10.32 -8.46 -3.01
N ASP A 206 11.27 -8.84 -3.87
CA ASP A 206 11.68 -10.22 -4.07
C ASP A 206 12.47 -10.78 -2.87
N ALA A 207 13.06 -9.90 -2.06
CA ALA A 207 13.79 -10.25 -0.86
C ALA A 207 12.90 -10.34 0.39
N LEU A 208 11.62 -9.96 0.31
CA LEU A 208 10.71 -10.07 1.45
C LEU A 208 10.40 -11.56 1.71
N PRO A 209 10.63 -12.06 2.93
CA PRO A 209 10.39 -13.46 3.25
C PRO A 209 8.90 -13.76 3.16
N PHE A 210 8.48 -14.45 2.11
CA PHE A 210 7.09 -14.90 1.98
C PHE A 210 6.88 -16.12 2.89
N ASP A 211 5.92 -16.05 3.83
CA ASP A 211 5.56 -17.24 4.60
C ASP A 211 4.85 -18.22 3.64
N VAL A 212 5.46 -19.39 3.45
CA VAL A 212 4.94 -20.45 2.57
C VAL A 212 3.61 -21.03 3.09
N ARG A 213 3.28 -20.82 4.37
CA ARG A 213 2.05 -21.29 5.00
C ARG A 213 0.93 -20.28 4.84
N THR A 214 0.63 -19.92 3.59
CA THR A 214 -0.42 -18.95 3.26
C THR A 214 -1.79 -19.37 3.78
N TYR A 215 -2.03 -20.67 3.94
CA TYR A 215 -3.25 -21.24 4.51
C TYR A 215 -3.53 -20.74 5.95
N LEU A 216 -2.50 -20.42 6.74
CA LEU A 216 -2.66 -19.87 8.09
C LEU A 216 -3.33 -18.49 8.12
N TRP A 217 -3.31 -17.76 6.99
CA TRP A 217 -4.03 -16.49 6.85
C TRP A 217 -5.54 -16.70 6.69
N ASP A 218 -5.94 -17.90 6.24
CA ASP A 218 -7.33 -18.26 5.96
C ASP A 218 -7.94 -19.17 7.02
N GLU A 219 -7.13 -19.76 7.89
CA GLU A 219 -7.59 -20.51 9.06
C GLU A 219 -8.34 -19.59 10.04
N GLY A 220 -9.66 -19.80 10.14
CA GLY A 220 -10.47 -19.26 11.23
C GLY A 220 -9.96 -19.73 12.60
N THR A 221 -10.44 -19.08 13.66
CA THR A 221 -10.13 -19.43 15.06
C THR A 221 -10.69 -20.78 15.52
N GLU A 222 -11.03 -21.71 14.62
CA GLU A 222 -11.49 -23.04 14.98
C GLU A 222 -10.33 -24.04 14.99
N GLN A 223 -9.78 -24.23 16.19
CA GLN A 223 -9.35 -25.53 16.70
C GLN A 223 -9.33 -25.41 18.23
N THR A 224 -10.52 -25.55 18.82
CA THR A 224 -10.72 -25.92 20.23
C THR A 224 -10.36 -27.37 20.46
#